data_AF-A0A4P6Q699-F1
#
_entry.id   AF-A0A4P6Q699-F1
#
_cell.length_a   1.000
_cell.length_b   1.000
_cell.length_c   1.000
_cell.angle_alpha   90.00
_cell.angle_beta   90.00
_cell.angle_gamma   90.00
#
_symmetry.space_group_name_H-M   'P 1'
#
loop_
_entity.id
_entity.type
_entity.pdbx_description
1 polymer ?
#
loop_
_entity_poly.entity_id
_entity_poly.type
_entity_poly.pdbx_seq_one_letter_code
_entity_poly.pdbx_strand_id
1 'polypeptide(L)'
;MIFKLNGKDVNDFNDVADTLRAGNGYGHAYMVDLRNLTGWKKLSGNIRKEISSSLYAVGVGHLPQELPGNQNEEVRLYALDSRIGEIVAAVLSPSYRGDTLLQDLVADSSDAGGKLKRIRQILNSPHG
;
A
#
# COMPACT_ATOMS: atom_id res chain seq x y z
N MET A 1 12.19 -17.30 8.67
CA MET A 1 12.50 -16.91 7.28
C MET A 1 12.39 -15.40 7.27
N ILE A 2 13.47 -14.71 6.92
CA ILE A 2 13.54 -13.25 6.94
C ILE A 2 13.39 -12.80 5.49
N PHE A 3 12.45 -11.90 5.22
CA PHE A 3 12.36 -11.23 3.92
C PHE A 3 12.82 -9.78 4.07
N LYS A 4 13.18 -9.16 2.95
CA LYS A 4 13.64 -7.77 2.95
C LYS A 4 12.56 -6.83 2.44
N LEU A 5 12.19 -5.84 3.25
CA LEU A 5 11.37 -4.71 2.84
C LEU A 5 12.28 -3.49 2.73
N ASN A 6 12.32 -2.85 1.56
CA ASN A 6 13.18 -1.68 1.30
C ASN A 6 14.66 -1.92 1.72
N GLY A 7 15.16 -3.15 1.58
CA GLY A 7 16.52 -3.55 1.94
C GLY A 7 16.76 -3.88 3.42
N LYS A 8 15.76 -3.72 4.30
CA LYS A 8 15.82 -4.08 5.72
C LYS A 8 15.18 -5.43 5.97
N ASP A 9 15.79 -6.20 6.86
CA ASP A 9 15.27 -7.49 7.32
C ASP A 9 14.00 -7.29 8.16
N VAL A 10 12.96 -8.06 7.84
CA VAL A 10 11.64 -8.00 8.51
C VAL A 10 11.29 -9.38 9.06
N ASN A 11 10.94 -9.42 10.35
CA ASN A 11 10.62 -10.65 11.07
C ASN A 11 9.18 -10.71 11.58
N ASP A 12 8.55 -9.56 11.81
CA ASP A 12 7.16 -9.45 12.22
C ASP A 12 6.45 -8.23 11.58
N PHE A 13 5.19 -7.99 11.96
CA PHE A 13 4.41 -6.87 11.44
C PHE A 13 4.87 -5.50 11.98
N ASN A 14 5.47 -5.43 13.17
CA ASN A 14 6.02 -4.17 13.68
C ASN A 14 7.24 -3.76 12.86
N ASP A 15 8.11 -4.71 12.51
CA ASP A 15 9.26 -4.48 11.62
C ASP A 15 8.82 -3.93 10.26
N VAL A 16 7.67 -4.37 9.74
CA VAL A 16 7.07 -3.80 8.51
C VAL A 16 6.78 -2.32 8.73
N ALA A 17 6.04 -1.98 9.79
CA ALA A 17 5.63 -0.61 10.06
C ALA A 17 6.84 0.32 10.29
N ASP A 18 7.80 -0.12 11.08
CA ASP A 18 9.03 0.64 11.38
C ASP A 18 9.89 0.83 10.14
N THR A 19 9.97 -0.18 9.27
CA THR A 19 10.68 -0.07 7.99
C THR A 19 10.03 0.95 7.06
N LEU A 20 8.70 0.99 6.99
CA LEU A 20 7.97 1.98 6.20
C LEU A 20 8.15 3.39 6.75
N ARG A 21 8.01 3.58 8.08
CA ARG A 21 8.16 4.89 8.74
C ARG A 21 9.57 5.44 8.70
N ALA A 22 10.58 4.58 8.78
CA ALA A 22 11.98 4.98 8.61
C ALA A 22 12.31 5.36 7.15
N GLY A 23 11.48 4.96 6.20
CA GLY A 23 11.58 5.32 4.79
C GLY A 23 10.65 6.48 4.42
N ASN A 24 10.01 6.36 3.26
CA ASN A 24 9.05 7.34 2.74
C ASN A 24 7.59 6.96 3.02
N GLY A 25 7.35 5.97 3.90
CA GLY A 25 6.01 5.45 4.19
C GLY A 25 5.46 4.50 3.14
N TYR A 26 6.26 3.98 2.20
CA TYR A 26 5.83 3.06 1.15
C TYR A 26 6.78 1.88 0.95
N GLY A 27 6.20 0.73 0.57
CA GLY A 27 6.94 -0.46 0.21
C GLY A 27 6.06 -1.46 -0.54
N HIS A 28 6.66 -2.58 -0.92
CA HIS A 28 5.95 -3.71 -1.51
C HIS A 28 6.46 -5.01 -0.91
N ALA A 29 5.61 -6.03 -0.89
CA ALA A 29 5.95 -7.38 -0.46
C ALA A 29 5.18 -8.40 -1.31
N TYR A 30 5.70 -9.61 -1.44
CA TYR A 30 4.93 -10.71 -1.99
C TYR A 30 4.00 -11.30 -0.93
N MET A 31 2.87 -11.88 -1.34
CA MET A 31 1.97 -12.55 -0.41
C MET A 31 2.62 -13.70 0.35
N VAL A 32 3.62 -14.38 -0.25
CA VAL A 32 4.41 -15.40 0.45
C VAL A 32 5.13 -14.83 1.67
N ASP A 33 5.67 -13.62 1.57
CA ASP A 33 6.42 -12.96 2.62
C ASP A 33 5.52 -12.61 3.80
N LEU A 34 4.37 -11.98 3.50
CA LEU A 34 3.37 -11.64 4.51
C LEU A 34 2.77 -12.88 5.18
N ARG A 35 2.54 -13.95 4.43
CA ARG A 35 2.11 -15.24 4.98
C ARG A 35 3.15 -15.78 5.97
N ASN A 36 4.43 -15.70 5.63
CA ASN A 36 5.49 -16.25 6.47
C ASN A 36 5.56 -15.54 7.84
N LEU A 37 5.19 -14.25 7.92
CA LEU A 37 5.09 -13.52 9.19
C LEU A 37 4.04 -14.11 10.15
N THR A 38 2.98 -14.72 9.62
CA THR A 38 1.94 -15.37 10.42
C THR A 38 2.33 -16.76 10.95
N GLY A 39 3.43 -17.34 10.46
CA GLY A 39 3.82 -18.73 10.74
C GLY A 39 3.00 -19.80 10.01
N TRP A 40 1.93 -19.43 9.29
CA TRP A 40 1.11 -20.37 8.52
C TRP A 40 1.75 -20.78 7.19
N LYS A 41 1.51 -22.02 6.77
CA LYS A 41 1.94 -22.53 5.45
C LYS A 41 0.91 -22.33 4.34
N LYS A 42 -0.35 -22.03 4.66
CA LYS A 42 -1.42 -21.85 3.68
C LYS A 42 -1.87 -20.39 3.63
N LEU A 43 -2.17 -19.91 2.43
CA LEU A 43 -2.73 -18.57 2.21
C LEU A 43 -4.25 -18.68 1.98
N SER A 44 -4.99 -19.10 3.02
CA SER A 44 -6.44 -19.22 2.94
C SER A 44 -7.12 -17.85 3.06
N GLY A 45 -8.42 -17.78 2.75
CA GLY A 45 -9.21 -16.56 2.99
C GLY A 45 -9.15 -16.05 4.43
N ASN A 46 -9.03 -16.95 5.43
CA ASN A 46 -8.89 -16.55 6.83
C ASN A 46 -7.50 -15.93 7.10
N ILE A 47 -6.44 -16.54 6.58
CA ILE A 47 -5.07 -16.02 6.74
C ILE A 47 -4.92 -14.67 6.05
N ARG A 48 -5.54 -14.46 4.89
CA ARG A 48 -5.55 -13.14 4.23
C ARG A 48 -6.23 -12.07 5.11
N LYS A 49 -7.34 -12.40 5.76
CA LYS A 49 -7.99 -11.48 6.71
C LYS A 49 -7.11 -11.21 7.94
N GLU A 50 -6.44 -12.24 8.47
CA GLU A 50 -5.51 -12.11 9.59
C GLU A 50 -4.32 -11.20 9.26
N ILE A 51 -3.71 -11.37 8.08
CA ILE A 51 -2.63 -10.50 7.58
C ILE A 51 -3.12 -9.05 7.48
N SER A 52 -4.30 -8.84 6.86
CA SER A 52 -4.89 -7.50 6.72
C SER A 52 -5.08 -6.84 8.10
N SER A 53 -5.73 -7.53 9.03
CA SER A 53 -5.94 -7.02 10.40
C SER A 53 -4.64 -6.75 11.13
N SER A 54 -3.63 -7.60 10.97
CA SER A 54 -2.33 -7.44 11.63
C SER A 54 -1.57 -6.22 11.10
N LEU A 55 -1.60 -5.98 9.78
CA LEU A 55 -1.04 -4.77 9.18
C LEU A 55 -1.75 -3.51 9.68
N TYR A 56 -3.08 -3.51 9.70
CA TYR A 56 -3.85 -2.37 10.20
C TYR A 56 -3.58 -2.07 11.68
N ALA A 57 -3.42 -3.11 12.51
CA ALA A 57 -3.13 -2.97 13.94
C ALA A 57 -1.81 -2.24 14.22
N VAL A 58 -0.82 -2.37 13.33
CA VAL A 58 0.49 -1.68 13.44
C VAL A 58 0.56 -0.36 12.67
N GLY A 59 -0.57 0.09 12.10
CA GLY A 59 -0.66 1.34 11.35
C GLY A 59 -0.23 1.25 9.89
N VAL A 60 -0.33 0.08 9.27
CA VAL A 60 0.02 -0.16 7.87
C VAL A 60 -1.24 -0.51 7.07
N GLY A 61 -1.50 0.27 6.02
CA GLY A 61 -2.50 -0.04 5.01
C GLY A 61 -1.89 -0.84 3.86
N HIS A 62 -2.74 -1.49 3.08
CA HIS A 62 -2.30 -2.24 1.90
C HIS A 62 -3.21 -2.04 0.69
N LEU A 63 -2.65 -2.32 -0.49
CA LEU A 63 -3.37 -2.44 -1.75
C LEU A 63 -2.94 -3.73 -2.47
N PRO A 64 -3.88 -4.49 -3.06
CA PRO A 64 -5.34 -4.23 -3.14
C PRO A 64 -6.08 -4.37 -1.79
N GLN A 65 -7.33 -3.87 -1.73
CA GLN A 65 -8.16 -3.89 -0.52
C GLN A 65 -8.44 -5.32 -0.04
N GLU A 66 -8.71 -6.24 -0.98
CA GLU A 66 -8.69 -7.67 -0.68
C GLU A 66 -7.33 -8.24 -1.09
N LEU A 67 -6.57 -8.75 -0.12
CA LEU A 67 -5.26 -9.35 -0.39
C LEU A 67 -5.41 -10.52 -1.37
N PRO A 68 -4.50 -10.70 -2.34
CA PRO A 68 -4.61 -11.78 -3.31
C PRO A 68 -4.35 -13.16 -2.71
N GLY A 69 -4.91 -14.20 -3.32
CA GLY A 69 -4.75 -15.60 -2.92
C GLY A 69 -3.50 -16.29 -3.48
N ASN A 70 -2.81 -15.65 -4.42
CA ASN A 70 -1.60 -16.16 -5.04
C ASN A 70 -0.37 -15.68 -4.25
N GLN A 71 0.52 -16.61 -3.90
CA GLN A 71 1.72 -16.34 -3.10
C GLN A 71 2.75 -15.45 -3.83
N ASN A 72 2.73 -15.47 -5.17
CA ASN A 72 3.65 -14.71 -6.01
C ASN A 72 3.10 -13.33 -6.40
N GLU A 73 1.89 -12.99 -5.96
CA GLU A 73 1.33 -11.66 -6.21
C GLU A 73 1.90 -10.64 -5.22
N GLU A 74 2.20 -9.46 -5.75
CA GLU A 74 2.70 -8.35 -4.97
C GLU A 74 1.56 -7.55 -4.36
N VAL A 75 1.81 -7.04 -3.16
CA VAL A 75 0.95 -6.06 -2.51
C VAL A 75 1.74 -4.80 -2.22
N ARG A 76 1.08 -3.64 -2.30
CA ARG A 76 1.65 -2.37 -1.86
C ARG A 76 1.31 -2.16 -0.40
N LEU A 77 2.31 -1.72 0.36
CA LEU A 77 2.19 -1.41 1.77
C LEU A 77 2.46 0.08 1.94
N TYR A 78 1.69 0.72 2.80
CA TYR A 78 1.89 2.13 3.12
C TYR A 78 1.61 2.39 4.60
N ALA A 79 2.42 3.25 5.20
CA ALA A 79 2.17 3.68 6.58
C ALA A 79 0.99 4.66 6.60
N LEU A 80 -0.01 4.40 7.44
CA LEU A 80 -1.26 5.18 7.50
C LEU A 80 -1.02 6.63 7.96
N ASP A 81 0.00 6.84 8.79
CA ASP A 81 0.44 8.12 9.34
C ASP A 81 1.44 8.86 8.43
N SER A 82 1.71 8.34 7.23
CA SER A 82 2.63 8.97 6.27
C SER A 82 1.91 9.83 5.23
N ARG A 83 2.67 10.69 4.55
CA ARG A 83 2.15 11.48 3.42
C ARG A 83 1.58 10.60 2.30
N ILE A 84 2.16 9.43 2.05
CA ILE A 84 1.59 8.48 1.09
C ILE A 84 0.28 7.91 1.60
N GLY A 85 0.16 7.61 2.89
CA GLY A 85 -1.10 7.20 3.51
C GLY A 85 -2.21 8.22 3.35
N GLU A 86 -1.91 9.52 3.57
CA GLU A 86 -2.86 10.62 3.32
C GLU A 86 -3.32 10.67 1.86
N ILE A 87 -2.41 10.49 0.91
CA ILE A 87 -2.73 10.50 -0.53
C ILE A 87 -3.61 9.31 -0.89
N VAL A 88 -3.24 8.11 -0.43
CA VAL A 88 -4.05 6.91 -0.69
C VAL A 88 -5.44 7.06 -0.09
N ALA A 89 -5.55 7.59 1.13
CA ALA A 89 -6.84 7.87 1.75
C ALA A 89 -7.66 8.88 0.95
N ALA A 90 -7.06 9.97 0.47
CA ALA A 90 -7.74 10.96 -0.37
C ALA A 90 -8.26 10.38 -1.70
N VAL A 91 -7.50 9.46 -2.32
CA VAL A 91 -7.92 8.78 -3.55
C VAL A 91 -9.05 7.79 -3.31
N LEU A 92 -8.98 7.01 -2.22
CA LEU A 92 -9.95 5.94 -1.94
C LEU A 92 -11.22 6.44 -1.24
N SER A 93 -11.15 7.57 -0.54
CA SER A 93 -12.25 8.15 0.24
C SER A 93 -12.43 9.63 -0.14
N PRO A 94 -13.25 9.90 -1.18
CA PRO A 94 -13.51 11.26 -1.64
C PRO A 94 -14.01 12.15 -0.52
N SER A 95 -13.36 13.30 -0.38
CA SER A 95 -13.74 14.33 0.59
C SER A 95 -13.21 15.67 0.12
N TYR A 96 -13.85 16.77 0.48
CA TYR A 96 -13.38 18.11 0.12
C TYR A 96 -11.92 18.34 0.50
N ARG A 97 -11.54 17.92 1.72
CA ARG A 97 -10.16 18.05 2.22
C ARG A 97 -9.18 17.16 1.46
N GLY A 98 -9.60 15.94 1.09
CA GLY A 98 -8.81 15.05 0.23
C GLY A 98 -8.62 15.62 -1.18
N ASP A 99 -9.68 16.17 -1.76
CA ASP A 99 -9.63 16.77 -3.10
C ASP A 99 -8.69 17.97 -3.14
N THR A 100 -8.73 18.84 -2.12
CA THR A 100 -7.77 19.95 -1.97
C THR A 100 -6.34 19.43 -1.90
N LEU A 101 -6.07 18.41 -1.08
CA LEU A 101 -4.74 17.80 -0.97
C LEU A 101 -4.25 17.23 -2.32
N LEU A 102 -5.14 16.58 -3.09
CA LEU A 102 -4.81 16.06 -4.41
C LEU A 102 -4.55 17.17 -5.43
N GLN A 103 -5.30 18.27 -5.37
CA GLN A 103 -5.10 19.45 -6.22
C GLN A 103 -3.78 20.16 -5.90
N ASP A 104 -3.44 20.32 -4.62
CA ASP A 104 -2.18 20.93 -4.17
C ASP A 104 -0.98 20.11 -4.63
N LEU A 105 -1.03 18.78 -4.47
CA LEU A 105 0.03 17.87 -4.95
C LEU A 105 0.26 17.97 -6.45
N VAL A 106 -0.82 18.13 -7.21
CA VAL A 106 -0.75 18.36 -8.64
C VAL A 106 -0.11 19.72 -8.90
N ALA A 107 -0.60 20.80 -8.28
CA ALA A 107 -0.14 22.16 -8.50
C ALA A 107 1.34 22.39 -8.15
N ASP A 108 1.84 21.75 -7.08
CA ASP A 108 3.23 21.84 -6.63
C ASP A 108 4.20 21.09 -7.56
N SER A 109 3.71 20.15 -8.37
CA SER A 109 4.51 19.54 -9.42
C SER A 109 4.52 20.48 -10.63
N SER A 110 5.67 21.03 -11.03
CA SER A 110 5.79 21.89 -12.23
C SER A 110 5.44 21.20 -13.57
N ASP A 111 4.90 19.97 -13.51
CA ASP A 111 4.37 19.14 -14.60
C ASP A 111 3.00 18.50 -14.20
N ALA A 112 2.22 19.23 -13.41
CA ALA A 112 0.85 18.94 -12.97
C ALA A 112 -0.07 18.45 -14.09
N GLY A 113 -0.08 19.21 -15.19
CA GLY A 113 -0.99 19.04 -16.31
C GLY A 113 -0.70 17.80 -17.15
N GLY A 114 0.58 17.40 -17.25
CA GLY A 114 0.99 16.22 -18.02
C GLY A 114 0.58 14.91 -17.36
N LYS A 115 0.73 14.82 -16.03
CA LYS A 115 0.50 13.59 -15.28
C LYS A 115 -0.98 13.34 -14.99
N LEU A 116 -1.77 14.36 -14.67
CA LEU A 116 -3.22 14.23 -14.54
C LEU A 116 -3.88 13.78 -15.85
N LYS A 117 -3.38 14.27 -16.98
CA LYS A 117 -3.85 13.82 -18.31
C LYS A 117 -3.59 12.34 -18.53
N ARG A 118 -2.47 11.80 -18.02
CA ARG A 118 -2.13 10.38 -18.08
C ARG A 118 -3.00 9.52 -17.17
N ILE A 119 -3.25 9.95 -15.93
CA ILE A 119 -4.14 9.25 -14.99
C ILE A 119 -5.55 9.19 -15.57
N ARG A 120 -6.07 10.31 -16.12
CA ARG A 120 -7.38 10.35 -16.76
C ARG A 120 -7.47 9.48 -18.02
N GLN A 121 -6.38 9.37 -18.80
CA GLN A 121 -6.34 8.48 -19.96
C GLN A 121 -6.36 7.00 -19.58
N ILE A 122 -5.71 6.62 -18.48
CA ILE A 122 -5.75 5.23 -17.98
C ILE A 122 -7.14 4.88 -17.45
N LEU A 123 -7.81 5.82 -16.78
CA LEU A 123 -9.15 5.61 -16.24
C LEU A 123 -10.27 5.63 -17.29
N ASN A 124 -10.08 6.33 -18.42
CA ASN A 124 -11.07 6.45 -19.50
C ASN A 124 -10.72 5.64 -20.77
N SER A 125 -9.65 4.83 -20.75
CA SER A 125 -9.38 3.92 -21.87
C SER A 125 -10.34 2.74 -21.78
N PRO A 126 -11.20 2.50 -22.79
CA PRO A 126 -12.01 1.30 -22.82
C PRO A 126 -11.07 0.11 -22.96
N HIS A 127 -11.14 -0.83 -22.03
CA HIS A 127 -10.66 -2.17 -22.30
C HIS A 127 -11.68 -2.83 -23.24
N GLY A 128 -11.41 -2.78 -24.55
CA GLY A 128 -12.25 -3.33 -25.61
C GLY A 128 -12.62 -2.29 -26.65
#